data_AF-A0A3P9C843-F1
#
_entry.id   AF-A0A3P9C843-F1
#
_cell.length_a   1.000
_cell.length_b   1.000
_cell.length_c   1.000
_cell.angle_alpha   90.00
_cell.angle_beta   90.00
_cell.angle_gamma   90.00
#
_symmetry.space_group_name_H-M   'P 1'
#
loop_
_entity.id
_entity.type
_entity.pdbx_description
1 polymer ?
#
loop_
_entity_poly.entity_id
_entity_poly.type
_entity_poly.pdbx_seq_one_letter_code
_entity_poly.pdbx_strand_id
1 'polypeptide(L)'
;MWPMEVAVLGQPFCIGMLYDCRSDLLIPGMTLWDCDDLMKDIGERPQASNDFEIVASESIEDKFLTLNVNASLKASFLGGLVQVDGSAKYLNDNKSSRNQTRITMMYKATTDIQKLSVNHLGTTHVVTAILYGAQAFFVLGHEVSEQEDHQDVEGNMKVIIQKIPLLSVESEGSLKMKDKVKASVDEFSCRFYGDFCLPKPPTSFQDAIKVYQSLPGLLGPNGEKAVPMKVWLLPLTCLDSSAAKLICEISIELIQEAQSVLESFRELEMRYNDVLRITTAQEFPQIGKNLKRFKEMCSDFKLKFQQTLAKKLQSIRGGGEEEAELSEVLKNRHSSPFNNKNLREWMDCKEREIYTLMSFTSRMKNTKIISSRNDLYKESLRADHVVCFVFTSLGNDEPYLSALSKYLKGKTNPDLQDPHTHDAEKEQWYASKEVTEANKENKNIKQRFSNALNMFYARFSSFDFSEDISELKQKLRDTQHFIIELSDVKKAFHTVNVNKSQVLIILVAA
;
A
#
# COMPACT_ATOMS: atom_id res chain seq x y z
N MET A 1 -35.88 22.62 -6.94
CA MET A 1 -34.62 22.14 -6.32
C MET A 1 -34.09 21.04 -7.23
N TRP A 2 -32.80 21.02 -7.56
CA TRP A 2 -32.25 19.96 -8.41
C TRP A 2 -32.03 18.68 -7.59
N PRO A 3 -32.33 17.49 -8.12
CA PRO A 3 -32.04 16.23 -7.43
C PRO A 3 -30.52 16.01 -7.34
N MET A 4 -30.07 15.41 -6.23
CA MET A 4 -28.66 15.06 -6.00
C MET A 4 -28.32 13.77 -6.73
N GLU A 5 -27.22 13.75 -7.48
CA GLU A 5 -26.73 12.53 -8.15
C GLU A 5 -25.71 11.80 -7.29
N VAL A 6 -25.90 10.50 -7.10
CA VAL A 6 -25.02 9.63 -6.30
C VAL A 6 -24.69 8.36 -7.08
N ALA A 7 -23.41 7.96 -7.07
CA ALA A 7 -22.96 6.69 -7.62
C ALA A 7 -23.29 5.55 -6.66
N VAL A 8 -23.85 4.45 -7.16
CA VAL A 8 -24.39 3.35 -6.33
C VAL A 8 -23.31 2.52 -5.65
N LEU A 9 -22.15 2.36 -6.31
CA LEU A 9 -21.01 1.58 -5.80
C LEU A 9 -21.35 0.14 -5.35
N GLY A 10 -22.30 -0.50 -6.03
CA GLY A 10 -22.74 -1.87 -5.75
C GLY A 10 -23.76 -2.02 -4.61
N GLN A 11 -24.26 -0.92 -4.04
CA GLN A 11 -25.31 -0.96 -3.02
C GLN A 11 -26.69 -1.30 -3.63
N PRO A 12 -27.57 -2.04 -2.93
CA PRO A 12 -28.85 -2.53 -3.47
C PRO A 12 -29.95 -1.46 -3.42
N PHE A 13 -29.80 -0.39 -4.20
CA PHE A 13 -30.81 0.67 -4.30
C PHE A 13 -32.09 0.20 -5.00
N CYS A 14 -33.25 0.66 -4.52
CA CYS A 14 -34.54 0.56 -5.21
C CYS A 14 -35.26 1.92 -5.17
N ILE A 15 -36.17 2.14 -6.10
CA ILE A 15 -37.01 3.36 -6.11
C ILE A 15 -37.81 3.44 -4.81
N GLY A 16 -37.98 4.65 -4.28
CA GLY A 16 -38.73 4.91 -3.05
C GLY A 16 -38.00 4.57 -1.75
N MET A 17 -36.79 3.99 -1.81
CA MET A 17 -35.96 3.80 -0.62
C MET A 17 -35.49 5.14 -0.03
N LEU A 18 -35.35 5.16 1.29
CA LEU A 18 -34.78 6.25 2.05
C LEU A 18 -33.24 6.18 2.10
N TYR A 19 -32.59 7.33 2.02
CA TYR A 19 -31.13 7.46 2.08
C TYR A 19 -30.72 8.61 3.02
N ASP A 20 -29.80 8.34 3.95
CA ASP A 20 -29.25 9.38 4.82
C ASP A 20 -27.90 9.88 4.28
N CYS A 21 -27.93 11.00 3.57
CA CYS A 21 -26.73 11.66 3.01
C CYS A 21 -25.74 12.19 4.06
N ARG A 22 -26.08 12.20 5.36
CA ARG A 22 -25.10 12.55 6.41
C ARG A 22 -24.16 11.38 6.68
N SER A 23 -24.68 10.16 6.63
CA SER A 23 -23.97 8.91 6.94
C SER A 23 -23.65 8.06 5.70
N ASP A 24 -24.19 8.41 4.54
CA ASP A 24 -24.17 7.65 3.28
C ASP A 24 -24.69 6.22 3.43
N LEU A 25 -25.80 6.12 4.18
CA LEU A 25 -26.47 4.88 4.53
C LEU A 25 -27.83 4.76 3.82
N LEU A 26 -28.00 3.66 3.08
CA LEU A 26 -29.28 3.20 2.58
C LEU A 26 -30.11 2.59 3.71
N ILE A 27 -31.39 2.93 3.82
CA ILE A 27 -32.30 2.40 4.85
C ILE A 27 -33.23 1.35 4.20
N PRO A 28 -32.90 0.04 4.28
CA PRO A 28 -33.70 -1.00 3.64
C PRO A 28 -35.03 -1.21 4.37
N GLY A 29 -36.06 -1.63 3.62
CA GLY A 29 -37.37 -2.01 4.18
C GLY A 29 -38.25 -0.85 4.65
N MET A 30 -37.82 0.40 4.48
CA MET A 30 -38.64 1.58 4.75
C MET A 30 -38.86 2.36 3.45
N THR A 31 -40.13 2.42 3.02
CA THR A 31 -40.61 3.25 1.92
C THR A 31 -41.66 4.23 2.45
N LEU A 32 -41.97 5.24 1.63
CA LEU A 32 -42.89 6.32 1.99
C LEU A 32 -44.28 6.16 1.39
N TRP A 33 -44.37 5.30 0.39
CA TRP A 33 -45.59 4.84 -0.25
C TRP A 33 -45.69 3.35 -0.02
N ASP A 34 -46.93 2.88 -0.04
CA ASP A 34 -47.20 1.46 -0.17
C ASP A 34 -46.55 0.94 -1.48
N CYS A 35 -46.03 -0.29 -1.45
CA CYS A 35 -45.34 -0.87 -2.60
C CYS A 35 -46.25 -0.99 -3.83
N ASP A 36 -47.53 -1.29 -3.65
CA ASP A 36 -48.47 -1.48 -4.76
C ASP A 36 -48.83 -0.13 -5.41
N ASP A 37 -48.86 0.96 -4.64
CA ASP A 37 -49.05 2.31 -5.17
C ASP A 37 -47.77 2.84 -5.84
N LEU A 38 -46.61 2.62 -5.21
CA LEU A 38 -45.31 3.00 -5.77
C LEU A 38 -45.08 2.41 -7.17
N MET A 39 -45.40 1.13 -7.36
CA MET A 39 -45.21 0.45 -8.64
C MET A 39 -46.09 1.00 -9.78
N LYS A 40 -47.23 1.66 -9.49
CA LYS A 40 -48.11 2.27 -10.50
C LYS A 40 -47.51 3.54 -11.09
N ASP A 41 -46.71 4.26 -10.32
CA ASP A 41 -46.12 5.56 -10.67
C ASP A 41 -44.68 5.44 -11.22
N ILE A 42 -44.11 4.24 -11.35
CA ILE A 42 -42.80 4.03 -11.97
C ILE A 42 -42.92 3.99 -13.49
N GLY A 43 -42.30 4.97 -14.15
CA GLY A 43 -42.09 4.98 -15.60
C GLY A 43 -40.67 4.51 -15.94
N GLU A 44 -40.56 3.56 -16.87
CA GLU A 44 -39.28 3.08 -17.41
C GLU A 44 -39.03 3.71 -18.80
N ARG A 45 -37.76 4.04 -19.08
CA ARG A 45 -37.34 4.52 -20.40
C ARG A 45 -35.99 3.90 -20.82
N PRO A 46 -35.86 3.35 -22.04
CA PRO A 46 -34.57 2.91 -22.57
C PRO A 46 -33.53 4.02 -22.59
N GLN A 47 -32.33 3.71 -22.10
CA GLN A 47 -31.15 4.59 -22.09
C GLN A 47 -29.89 3.77 -22.33
N ALA A 48 -29.88 3.04 -23.46
CA ALA A 48 -28.79 2.13 -23.80
C ALA A 48 -27.52 2.88 -24.26
N SER A 49 -26.37 2.60 -23.63
CA SER A 49 -25.03 2.99 -24.12
C SER A 49 -24.01 1.89 -23.82
N ASN A 50 -22.91 1.89 -24.57
CA ASN A 50 -21.75 1.03 -24.34
C ASN A 50 -20.49 1.89 -24.48
N ASP A 51 -19.76 2.06 -23.39
CA ASP A 51 -18.54 2.85 -23.29
C ASP A 51 -17.35 1.95 -22.93
N PHE A 52 -16.17 2.32 -23.44
CA PHE A 52 -14.91 1.64 -23.20
C PHE A 52 -13.83 2.65 -22.86
N GLU A 53 -13.07 2.41 -21.79
CA GLU A 53 -12.00 3.30 -21.35
C GLU A 53 -10.76 2.50 -20.92
N ILE A 54 -9.58 3.08 -21.10
CA ILE A 54 -8.31 2.52 -20.64
C ILE A 54 -7.66 3.54 -19.71
N VAL A 55 -7.57 3.17 -18.44
CA VAL A 55 -7.00 4.00 -17.37
C VAL A 55 -5.64 3.42 -17.00
N ALA A 56 -4.59 4.23 -17.14
CA ALA A 56 -3.21 3.84 -16.77
C ALA A 56 -2.83 4.28 -15.34
N SER A 57 -3.53 5.26 -14.79
CA SER A 57 -3.27 5.78 -13.44
C SER A 57 -4.19 5.11 -12.40
N GLU A 58 -3.60 4.71 -11.26
CA GLU A 58 -4.28 3.95 -10.20
C GLU A 58 -4.46 4.78 -8.91
N SER A 59 -4.32 6.11 -8.98
CA SER A 59 -4.46 6.99 -7.81
C SER A 59 -5.88 6.94 -7.22
N ILE A 60 -6.04 7.34 -5.96
CA ILE A 60 -7.37 7.50 -5.36
C ILE A 60 -8.28 8.39 -6.23
N GLU A 61 -7.74 9.46 -6.82
CA GLU A 61 -8.52 10.39 -7.63
C GLU A 61 -9.07 9.73 -8.89
N ASP A 62 -8.19 9.07 -9.65
CA ASP A 62 -8.54 8.50 -10.96
C ASP A 62 -9.62 7.43 -10.80
N LYS A 63 -9.56 6.61 -9.73
CA LYS A 63 -10.59 5.61 -9.45
C LYS A 63 -11.94 6.25 -9.11
N PHE A 64 -11.96 7.34 -8.37
CA PHE A 64 -13.21 8.08 -8.09
C PHE A 64 -13.78 8.76 -9.34
N LEU A 65 -12.93 9.37 -10.17
CA LEU A 65 -13.34 9.98 -11.44
C LEU A 65 -13.95 8.93 -12.39
N THR A 66 -13.28 7.80 -12.56
CA THR A 66 -13.75 6.69 -13.41
C THR A 66 -15.13 6.18 -12.96
N LEU A 67 -15.32 6.00 -11.65
CA LEU A 67 -16.60 5.57 -11.06
C LEU A 67 -17.62 6.71 -10.88
N ASN A 68 -17.32 7.92 -11.35
CA ASN A 68 -18.19 9.11 -11.26
C ASN A 68 -18.63 9.42 -9.81
N VAL A 69 -17.73 9.23 -8.84
CA VAL A 69 -17.97 9.48 -7.41
C VAL A 69 -17.85 10.97 -7.12
N ASN A 70 -18.92 11.58 -6.60
CA ASN A 70 -18.94 12.99 -6.22
C ASN A 70 -18.10 13.25 -4.94
N ALA A 71 -17.78 14.53 -4.67
CA ALA A 71 -16.91 14.92 -3.56
C ALA A 71 -17.42 14.45 -2.18
N SER A 72 -18.73 14.52 -1.93
CA SER A 72 -19.30 14.12 -0.64
C SER A 72 -19.21 12.60 -0.44
N LEU A 73 -19.63 11.80 -1.42
CA LEU A 73 -19.51 10.33 -1.36
C LEU A 73 -18.04 9.87 -1.26
N LYS A 74 -17.13 10.59 -1.94
CA LYS A 74 -15.68 10.41 -1.83
C LYS A 74 -15.19 10.62 -0.40
N ALA A 75 -15.59 11.69 0.28
CA ALA A 75 -15.26 11.92 1.69
C ALA A 75 -15.67 10.73 2.57
N SER A 76 -16.88 10.21 2.34
CA SER A 76 -17.46 9.08 3.08
C SER A 76 -16.72 7.77 2.83
N PHE A 77 -16.32 7.51 1.57
CA PHE A 77 -15.47 6.37 1.25
C PHE A 77 -14.11 6.47 1.95
N LEU A 78 -13.47 7.65 1.95
CA LEU A 78 -12.20 7.87 2.65
C LEU A 78 -12.36 7.63 4.17
N GLY A 79 -13.48 8.04 4.76
CA GLY A 79 -13.84 7.72 6.15
C GLY A 79 -14.19 6.25 6.43
N GLY A 80 -14.41 5.44 5.39
CA GLY A 80 -14.87 4.05 5.55
C GLY A 80 -16.35 3.92 5.93
N LEU A 81 -17.17 4.95 5.65
CA LEU A 81 -18.63 4.90 5.82
C LEU A 81 -19.32 4.07 4.73
N VAL A 82 -18.73 4.02 3.53
CA VAL A 82 -19.33 3.39 2.35
C VAL A 82 -18.79 1.99 2.16
N GLN A 83 -19.64 0.98 2.33
CA GLN A 83 -19.37 -0.38 1.84
C GLN A 83 -19.64 -0.45 0.32
N VAL A 84 -18.74 -1.10 -0.42
CA VAL A 84 -18.80 -1.24 -1.88
C VAL A 84 -18.88 -2.71 -2.30
N ASP A 85 -19.61 -3.00 -3.38
CA ASP A 85 -19.72 -4.34 -3.97
C ASP A 85 -19.60 -4.30 -5.50
N GLY A 86 -19.69 -5.47 -6.16
CA GLY A 86 -19.59 -5.65 -7.60
C GLY A 86 -18.31 -5.06 -8.18
N SER A 87 -18.47 -4.29 -9.25
CA SER A 87 -17.44 -3.50 -9.93
C SER A 87 -16.74 -2.51 -8.99
N ALA A 88 -17.44 -1.88 -8.06
CA ALA A 88 -16.90 -0.83 -7.20
C ALA A 88 -15.89 -1.33 -6.16
N LYS A 89 -15.76 -2.66 -5.97
CA LYS A 89 -14.63 -3.26 -5.25
C LYS A 89 -13.26 -2.87 -5.83
N TYR A 90 -13.20 -2.42 -7.09
CA TYR A 90 -12.02 -1.79 -7.71
C TYR A 90 -11.45 -0.60 -6.89
N LEU A 91 -12.27 0.17 -6.18
CA LEU A 91 -11.81 1.27 -5.30
C LEU A 91 -10.89 0.78 -4.16
N ASN A 92 -11.07 -0.48 -3.73
CA ASN A 92 -10.27 -1.14 -2.70
C ASN A 92 -9.07 -1.91 -3.27
N ASP A 93 -8.98 -2.13 -4.59
CA ASP A 93 -7.79 -2.71 -5.19
C ASP A 93 -6.64 -1.71 -5.14
N ASN A 94 -5.50 -2.17 -4.62
CA ASN A 94 -4.29 -1.37 -4.45
C ASN A 94 -3.07 -2.07 -5.02
N LYS A 95 -2.10 -1.26 -5.46
CA LYS A 95 -0.76 -1.70 -5.84
C LYS A 95 -0.05 -2.26 -4.60
N SER A 96 0.52 -3.46 -4.71
CA SER A 96 1.13 -4.18 -3.57
C SER A 96 2.64 -3.98 -3.45
N SER A 97 3.28 -3.47 -4.51
CA SER A 97 4.72 -3.31 -4.67
C SER A 97 5.00 -2.10 -5.55
N ARG A 98 6.09 -1.34 -5.33
CA ARG A 98 6.49 -0.27 -6.27
C ARG A 98 6.88 -0.85 -7.63
N ASN A 99 7.43 -2.05 -7.66
CA ASN A 99 7.94 -2.72 -8.87
C ASN A 99 6.83 -3.28 -9.77
N GLN A 100 5.56 -3.21 -9.38
CA GLN A 100 4.48 -3.57 -10.30
C GLN A 100 4.26 -2.48 -11.37
N THR A 101 3.78 -2.83 -12.55
CA THR A 101 3.14 -1.89 -13.50
C THR A 101 1.72 -2.39 -13.78
N ARG A 102 0.77 -1.48 -13.94
CA ARG A 102 -0.65 -1.81 -14.11
C ARG A 102 -1.34 -0.92 -15.12
N ILE A 103 -2.33 -1.49 -15.79
CA ILE A 103 -3.31 -0.74 -16.58
C ILE A 103 -4.67 -1.38 -16.34
N THR A 104 -5.67 -0.54 -16.08
CA THR A 104 -7.05 -0.97 -15.89
C THR A 104 -7.86 -0.68 -17.15
N MET A 105 -8.48 -1.72 -17.70
CA MET A 105 -9.45 -1.63 -18.78
C MET A 105 -10.85 -1.58 -18.18
N MET A 106 -11.63 -0.54 -18.46
CA MET A 106 -13.03 -0.41 -18.04
C MET A 106 -13.96 -0.72 -19.21
N TYR A 107 -14.95 -1.57 -18.96
CA TYR A 107 -16.17 -1.67 -19.75
C TYR A 107 -17.34 -1.11 -18.93
N LYS A 108 -18.21 -0.33 -19.59
CA LYS A 108 -19.39 0.26 -18.98
C LYS A 108 -20.55 0.19 -19.96
N ALA A 109 -21.70 -0.28 -19.50
CA ALA A 109 -22.92 -0.33 -20.29
C ALA A 109 -24.10 0.16 -19.46
N THR A 110 -24.98 0.97 -20.06
CA THR A 110 -26.28 1.35 -19.47
C THR A 110 -27.40 0.72 -20.27
N THR A 111 -28.55 0.49 -19.64
CA THR A 111 -29.70 -0.20 -20.25
C THR A 111 -30.92 0.72 -20.32
N ASP A 112 -31.41 1.14 -19.16
CA ASP A 112 -32.65 1.87 -18.96
C ASP A 112 -32.54 2.82 -17.76
N ILE A 113 -33.51 3.72 -17.67
CA ILE A 113 -33.71 4.57 -16.50
C ILE A 113 -35.14 4.42 -16.01
N GLN A 114 -35.31 3.96 -14.78
CA GLN A 114 -36.58 3.94 -14.08
C GLN A 114 -36.75 5.26 -13.31
N LYS A 115 -37.93 5.86 -13.36
CA LYS A 115 -38.25 7.15 -12.74
C LYS A 115 -39.62 7.10 -12.06
N LEU A 116 -39.68 7.61 -10.84
CA LEU A 116 -40.92 7.82 -10.12
C LEU A 116 -41.63 9.08 -10.63
N SER A 117 -42.91 8.95 -10.99
CA SER A 117 -43.81 10.07 -11.29
C SER A 117 -44.16 10.81 -9.99
N VAL A 118 -43.44 11.90 -9.72
CA VAL A 118 -43.53 12.65 -8.45
C VAL A 118 -44.82 13.49 -8.39
N ASN A 119 -45.94 12.90 -7.96
CA ASN A 119 -47.16 13.64 -7.66
C ASN A 119 -47.34 13.95 -6.15
N HIS A 120 -47.14 13.00 -5.23
CA HIS A 120 -47.37 13.21 -3.77
C HIS A 120 -46.35 12.46 -2.87
N LEU A 121 -45.30 13.10 -2.34
CA LEU A 121 -44.21 12.43 -1.60
C LEU A 121 -43.89 13.08 -0.19
N GLY A 122 -42.99 12.53 0.68
CA GLY A 122 -42.66 13.08 2.03
C GLY A 122 -41.34 12.59 2.74
N THR A 123 -40.75 13.37 3.70
CA THR A 123 -39.63 13.07 4.70
C THR A 123 -38.14 13.52 4.46
N THR A 124 -37.09 12.67 4.45
CA THR A 124 -35.62 13.03 4.49
C THR A 124 -34.83 13.21 3.15
N HIS A 125 -34.42 12.14 2.42
CA HIS A 125 -34.13 12.11 0.96
C HIS A 125 -34.68 10.80 0.36
N VAL A 126 -35.20 10.81 -0.87
CA VAL A 126 -35.76 9.62 -1.54
C VAL A 126 -35.21 9.38 -2.94
N VAL A 127 -35.00 8.12 -3.28
CA VAL A 127 -34.63 7.66 -4.62
C VAL A 127 -35.80 7.86 -5.59
N THR A 128 -35.72 8.86 -6.47
CA THR A 128 -36.75 9.16 -7.46
C THR A 128 -36.40 8.69 -8.87
N ALA A 129 -35.13 8.39 -9.15
CA ALA A 129 -34.74 7.72 -10.39
C ALA A 129 -33.51 6.84 -10.19
N ILE A 130 -33.41 5.77 -10.99
CA ILE A 130 -32.28 4.85 -11.03
C ILE A 130 -31.91 4.59 -12.49
N LEU A 131 -30.63 4.78 -12.83
CA LEU A 131 -30.04 4.34 -14.09
C LEU A 131 -29.45 2.94 -13.89
N TYR A 132 -29.92 1.98 -14.67
CA TYR A 132 -29.45 0.61 -14.64
C TYR A 132 -28.40 0.34 -15.72
N GLY A 133 -27.55 -0.65 -15.45
CA GLY A 133 -26.57 -1.15 -16.39
C GLY A 133 -25.58 -2.10 -15.72
N ALA A 134 -24.36 -2.18 -16.22
CA ALA A 134 -23.28 -2.91 -15.57
C ALA A 134 -21.92 -2.33 -15.95
N GLN A 135 -20.94 -2.50 -15.07
CA GLN A 135 -19.56 -2.09 -15.30
C GLN A 135 -18.59 -3.20 -14.90
N ALA A 136 -17.40 -3.18 -15.50
CA ALA A 136 -16.35 -4.15 -15.25
C ALA A 136 -14.96 -3.51 -15.41
N PHE A 137 -14.09 -3.82 -14.46
CA PHE A 137 -12.69 -3.42 -14.40
C PHE A 137 -11.80 -4.65 -14.52
N PHE A 138 -10.94 -4.65 -15.53
CA PHE A 138 -9.89 -5.64 -15.72
C PHE A 138 -8.56 -4.98 -15.37
N VAL A 139 -8.10 -5.20 -14.14
CA VAL A 139 -6.81 -4.69 -13.66
C VAL A 139 -5.72 -5.65 -14.17
N LEU A 140 -5.04 -5.25 -15.25
CA LEU A 140 -3.93 -6.00 -15.83
C LEU A 140 -2.63 -5.56 -15.17
N GLY A 141 -1.80 -6.51 -14.72
CA GLY A 141 -0.60 -6.22 -13.95
C GLY A 141 0.61 -7.08 -14.33
N HIS A 142 1.76 -6.41 -14.47
CA HIS A 142 3.10 -6.98 -14.68
C HIS A 142 3.98 -6.68 -13.47
N GLU A 143 4.88 -7.59 -13.08
CA GLU A 143 5.90 -7.32 -12.06
C GLU A 143 7.22 -7.02 -12.77
N VAL A 144 7.67 -5.76 -12.73
CA VAL A 144 8.86 -5.27 -13.43
C VAL A 144 10.12 -5.80 -12.74
N SER A 145 10.99 -6.44 -13.52
CA SER A 145 12.29 -6.94 -13.06
C SER A 145 13.36 -5.84 -13.05
N GLU A 146 14.50 -6.09 -12.39
CA GLU A 146 15.63 -5.14 -12.33
C GLU A 146 16.26 -4.80 -13.71
N GLN A 147 15.88 -5.51 -14.78
CA GLN A 147 16.39 -5.33 -16.14
C GLN A 147 15.41 -4.58 -17.05
N GLU A 148 14.20 -4.31 -16.59
CA GLU A 148 13.13 -3.65 -17.34
C GLU A 148 12.95 -2.20 -16.88
N ASP A 149 12.55 -1.32 -17.79
CA ASP A 149 12.12 0.03 -17.45
C ASP A 149 10.58 0.09 -17.25
N HIS A 150 10.15 0.78 -16.20
CA HIS A 150 8.74 0.91 -15.84
C HIS A 150 7.89 1.58 -16.93
N GLN A 151 8.42 2.63 -17.57
CA GLN A 151 7.70 3.42 -18.58
C GLN A 151 7.62 2.63 -19.90
N ASP A 152 8.68 1.91 -20.26
CA ASP A 152 8.66 1.01 -21.43
C ASP A 152 7.65 -0.12 -21.24
N VAL A 153 7.60 -0.76 -20.05
CA VAL A 153 6.59 -1.79 -19.74
C VAL A 153 5.18 -1.21 -19.80
N GLU A 154 4.92 -0.05 -19.18
CA GLU A 154 3.60 0.59 -19.19
C GLU A 154 3.17 0.98 -20.62
N GLY A 155 4.07 1.59 -21.40
CA GLY A 155 3.83 1.95 -22.79
C GLY A 155 3.49 0.74 -23.66
N ASN A 156 4.21 -0.37 -23.49
CA ASN A 156 3.94 -1.62 -24.18
C ASN A 156 2.58 -2.21 -23.78
N MET A 157 2.27 -2.30 -22.48
CA MET A 157 0.95 -2.74 -21.98
C MET A 157 -0.17 -1.89 -22.59
N LYS A 158 -0.02 -0.57 -22.65
CA LYS A 158 -1.03 0.37 -23.15
C LYS A 158 -1.32 0.14 -24.63
N VAL A 159 -0.27 0.00 -25.46
CA VAL A 159 -0.37 -0.27 -26.90
C VAL A 159 -0.99 -1.63 -27.20
N ILE A 160 -0.82 -2.61 -26.31
CA ILE A 160 -1.45 -3.94 -26.40
C ILE A 160 -2.95 -3.84 -26.08
N ILE A 161 -3.31 -3.22 -24.95
CA ILE A 161 -4.70 -3.12 -24.47
C ILE A 161 -5.55 -2.26 -25.41
N GLN A 162 -5.01 -1.18 -25.97
CA GLN A 162 -5.67 -0.34 -26.99
C GLN A 162 -6.10 -1.11 -28.26
N LYS A 163 -5.54 -2.29 -28.51
CA LYS A 163 -5.92 -3.13 -29.67
C LYS A 163 -7.07 -4.09 -29.35
N ILE A 164 -7.42 -4.33 -28.08
CA ILE A 164 -8.45 -5.30 -27.70
C ILE A 164 -9.81 -5.00 -28.36
N PRO A 165 -10.33 -3.76 -28.39
CA PRO A 165 -11.61 -3.45 -29.07
C PRO A 165 -11.58 -3.66 -30.59
N LEU A 166 -10.39 -3.78 -31.19
CA LEU A 166 -10.20 -4.00 -32.63
C LEU A 166 -10.10 -5.49 -33.00
N LEU A 167 -10.09 -6.41 -32.02
CA LEU A 167 -10.02 -7.86 -32.26
C LEU A 167 -11.41 -8.42 -32.57
N SER A 168 -11.58 -8.96 -33.78
CA SER A 168 -12.87 -9.47 -34.25
C SER A 168 -13.28 -10.81 -33.63
N VAL A 169 -14.58 -10.96 -33.39
CA VAL A 169 -15.23 -12.07 -32.66
C VAL A 169 -14.94 -13.47 -33.24
N GLU A 170 -14.70 -13.59 -34.54
CA GLU A 170 -14.57 -14.89 -35.23
C GLU A 170 -13.13 -15.42 -35.34
N SER A 171 -12.17 -14.83 -34.59
CA SER A 171 -10.75 -14.99 -34.93
C SER A 171 -9.83 -15.43 -33.78
N GLU A 172 -10.00 -16.67 -33.30
CA GLU A 172 -8.97 -17.36 -32.50
C GLU A 172 -7.59 -17.41 -33.19
N GLY A 173 -7.53 -17.20 -34.51
CA GLY A 173 -6.29 -17.10 -35.30
C GLY A 173 -5.75 -15.70 -35.61
N SER A 174 -6.36 -14.59 -35.15
CA SER A 174 -5.91 -13.22 -35.56
C SER A 174 -4.83 -12.58 -34.70
N LEU A 175 -4.43 -13.20 -33.57
CA LEU A 175 -3.28 -12.77 -32.77
C LEU A 175 -1.93 -13.07 -33.47
N LYS A 176 -1.76 -12.55 -34.69
CA LYS A 176 -0.45 -12.29 -35.34
C LYS A 176 0.24 -11.11 -34.67
N MET A 177 0.32 -11.14 -33.34
CA MET A 177 1.31 -10.36 -32.60
C MET A 177 2.69 -10.92 -32.94
N LYS A 178 3.67 -10.04 -33.17
CA LYS A 178 5.08 -10.46 -33.33
C LYS A 178 5.50 -11.22 -32.07
N ASP A 179 6.34 -12.25 -32.20
CA ASP A 179 6.62 -13.18 -31.10
C ASP A 179 7.09 -12.49 -29.80
N LYS A 180 7.85 -11.39 -29.91
CA LYS A 180 8.24 -10.54 -28.76
C LYS A 180 7.05 -9.93 -27.99
N VAL A 181 6.00 -9.50 -28.70
CA VAL A 181 4.78 -8.95 -28.08
C VAL A 181 3.97 -10.07 -27.44
N LYS A 182 3.97 -11.27 -28.04
CA LYS A 182 3.26 -12.43 -27.51
C LYS A 182 3.87 -12.93 -26.19
N ALA A 183 5.20 -13.02 -26.11
CA ALA A 183 5.91 -13.39 -24.89
C ALA A 183 5.61 -12.44 -23.71
N SER A 184 5.63 -11.12 -23.95
CA SER A 184 5.30 -10.11 -22.93
C SER A 184 3.85 -10.19 -22.43
N VAL A 185 2.91 -10.66 -23.27
CA VAL A 185 1.49 -10.79 -22.91
C VAL A 185 1.21 -11.95 -21.95
N ASP A 186 1.96 -13.06 -22.09
CA ASP A 186 1.75 -14.25 -21.25
C ASP A 186 2.23 -14.04 -19.79
N GLU A 187 2.98 -12.96 -19.52
CA GLU A 187 3.42 -12.53 -18.18
C GLU A 187 2.39 -11.65 -17.45
N PHE A 188 1.35 -11.16 -18.15
CA PHE A 188 0.34 -10.28 -17.56
C PHE A 188 -0.71 -11.05 -16.74
N SER A 189 -0.73 -10.77 -15.44
CA SER A 189 -1.81 -11.17 -14.54
C SER A 189 -3.07 -10.31 -14.75
N CYS A 190 -4.25 -10.88 -14.51
CA CYS A 190 -5.52 -10.13 -14.50
C CYS A 190 -6.24 -10.28 -13.16
N ARG A 191 -6.82 -9.19 -12.65
CA ARG A 191 -7.85 -9.19 -11.61
C ARG A 191 -9.12 -8.58 -12.19
N PHE A 192 -10.27 -9.14 -11.82
CA PHE A 192 -11.58 -8.71 -12.32
C PHE A 192 -12.47 -8.21 -11.19
N TYR A 193 -13.06 -7.04 -11.39
CA TYR A 193 -14.10 -6.48 -10.54
C TYR A 193 -15.26 -6.06 -11.46
N GLY A 194 -16.41 -6.70 -11.38
CA GLY A 194 -17.52 -6.38 -12.27
C GLY A 194 -18.87 -6.85 -11.75
N ASP A 195 -19.93 -6.29 -12.31
CA ASP A 195 -21.32 -6.56 -11.92
C ASP A 195 -21.90 -7.80 -12.63
N PHE A 196 -21.03 -8.62 -13.24
CA PHE A 196 -21.39 -9.76 -14.09
C PHE A 196 -21.21 -11.08 -13.36
N CYS A 197 -22.24 -11.94 -13.41
CA CYS A 197 -22.18 -13.32 -12.92
C CYS A 197 -21.36 -14.21 -13.88
N LEU A 198 -20.04 -14.22 -13.70
CA LEU A 198 -19.13 -15.07 -14.49
C LEU A 198 -18.97 -16.48 -13.86
N PRO A 199 -18.94 -17.57 -14.66
CA PRO A 199 -18.64 -18.91 -14.15
C PRO A 199 -17.24 -19.06 -13.54
N LYS A 200 -16.27 -18.28 -14.05
CA LYS A 200 -14.91 -18.16 -13.54
C LYS A 200 -14.41 -16.73 -13.83
N PRO A 201 -13.81 -16.01 -12.86
CA PRO A 201 -13.18 -14.72 -13.14
C PRO A 201 -11.91 -14.91 -14.00
N PRO A 202 -11.58 -13.97 -14.90
CA PRO A 202 -10.36 -14.04 -15.71
C PRO A 202 -9.13 -13.81 -14.84
N THR A 203 -8.08 -14.60 -15.09
CA THR A 203 -6.80 -14.55 -14.34
C THR A 203 -5.60 -14.19 -15.20
N SER A 204 -5.75 -14.28 -16.52
CA SER A 204 -4.74 -13.92 -17.53
C SER A 204 -5.27 -12.89 -18.51
N PHE A 205 -4.38 -12.27 -19.29
CA PHE A 205 -4.76 -11.41 -20.41
C PHE A 205 -5.66 -12.11 -21.45
N GLN A 206 -5.38 -13.39 -21.75
CA GLN A 206 -6.18 -14.16 -22.71
C GLN A 206 -7.59 -14.44 -22.20
N ASP A 207 -7.75 -14.73 -20.89
CA ASP A 207 -9.07 -14.83 -20.26
C ASP A 207 -9.81 -13.49 -20.29
N ALA A 208 -9.10 -12.38 -20.04
CA ALA A 208 -9.67 -11.04 -20.03
C ALA A 208 -10.29 -10.66 -21.40
N ILE A 209 -9.63 -10.98 -22.51
CA ILE A 209 -10.20 -10.78 -23.87
C ILE A 209 -11.48 -11.60 -24.06
N LYS A 210 -11.48 -12.88 -23.69
CA LYS A 210 -12.65 -13.77 -23.85
C LYS A 210 -13.85 -13.27 -23.03
N VAL A 211 -13.59 -12.86 -21.79
CA VAL A 211 -14.63 -12.28 -20.91
C VAL A 211 -15.12 -10.96 -21.49
N TYR A 212 -14.23 -10.04 -21.88
CA TYR A 212 -14.57 -8.77 -22.51
C TYR A 212 -15.49 -8.93 -23.73
N GLN A 213 -15.16 -9.85 -24.64
CA GLN A 213 -15.97 -10.16 -25.83
C GLN A 213 -17.37 -10.70 -25.49
N SER A 214 -17.56 -11.33 -24.33
CA SER A 214 -18.87 -11.85 -23.89
C SER A 214 -19.71 -10.84 -23.12
N LEU A 215 -19.12 -9.81 -22.50
CA LEU A 215 -19.85 -8.85 -21.64
C LEU A 215 -21.14 -8.28 -22.25
N PRO A 216 -21.20 -7.84 -23.52
CA PRO A 216 -22.42 -7.27 -24.09
C PRO A 216 -23.61 -8.25 -24.10
N GLY A 217 -23.34 -9.56 -24.22
CA GLY A 217 -24.38 -10.60 -24.18
C GLY A 217 -24.76 -11.03 -22.76
N LEU A 218 -23.95 -10.69 -21.75
CA LEU A 218 -24.18 -11.12 -20.37
C LEU A 218 -25.24 -10.30 -19.63
N LEU A 219 -25.56 -9.08 -20.09
CA LEU A 219 -26.68 -8.28 -19.57
C LEU A 219 -28.06 -8.89 -19.87
N GLY A 220 -28.14 -9.78 -20.86
CA GLY A 220 -29.40 -10.33 -21.36
C GLY A 220 -30.03 -9.49 -22.46
N PRO A 221 -30.94 -10.07 -23.28
CA PRO A 221 -31.50 -9.40 -24.46
C PRO A 221 -32.28 -8.12 -24.14
N ASN A 222 -32.82 -7.99 -22.92
CA ASN A 222 -33.55 -6.80 -22.48
C ASN A 222 -32.83 -6.07 -21.33
N GLY A 223 -31.57 -6.43 -21.02
CA GLY A 223 -30.86 -5.88 -19.87
C GLY A 223 -31.33 -6.43 -18.52
N GLU A 224 -32.01 -7.58 -18.48
CA GLU A 224 -32.66 -8.10 -17.27
C GLU A 224 -31.70 -8.52 -16.12
N LYS A 225 -30.38 -8.45 -16.36
CA LYS A 225 -29.33 -8.66 -15.34
C LYS A 225 -28.57 -7.38 -14.99
N ALA A 226 -29.06 -6.22 -15.43
CA ALA A 226 -28.51 -4.93 -15.06
C ALA A 226 -28.69 -4.64 -13.55
N VAL A 227 -27.74 -3.91 -12.98
CA VAL A 227 -27.74 -3.44 -11.59
C VAL A 227 -27.87 -1.91 -11.55
N PRO A 228 -28.33 -1.32 -10.44
CA PRO A 228 -28.30 0.12 -10.25
C PRO A 228 -26.88 0.68 -10.34
N MET A 229 -26.64 1.66 -11.21
CA MET A 229 -25.34 2.33 -11.37
C MET A 229 -25.30 3.74 -10.78
N LYS A 230 -26.35 4.52 -11.01
CA LYS A 230 -26.50 5.91 -10.53
C LYS A 230 -27.93 6.12 -10.05
N VAL A 231 -28.09 6.86 -8.96
CA VAL A 231 -29.38 7.28 -8.43
C VAL A 231 -29.53 8.80 -8.37
N TRP A 232 -30.76 9.26 -8.50
CA TRP A 232 -31.17 10.63 -8.22
C TRP A 232 -31.96 10.66 -6.93
N LEU A 233 -31.48 11.45 -5.97
CA LEU A 233 -32.09 11.64 -4.66
C LEU A 233 -32.82 12.99 -4.64
N LEU A 234 -34.11 12.97 -4.35
CA LEU A 234 -34.88 14.19 -4.10
C LEU A 234 -34.75 14.57 -2.62
N PRO A 235 -34.27 15.79 -2.28
CA PRO A 235 -34.32 16.31 -0.93
C PRO A 235 -35.77 16.36 -0.47
N LEU A 236 -36.13 15.58 0.54
CA LEU A 236 -37.53 15.44 0.94
C LEU A 236 -37.95 16.53 1.94
N THR A 237 -37.03 17.41 2.33
CA THR A 237 -37.32 18.75 2.88
C THR A 237 -38.21 19.60 1.95
N CYS A 238 -38.31 19.24 0.67
CA CYS A 238 -39.33 19.76 -0.25
C CYS A 238 -40.78 19.42 0.16
N LEU A 239 -40.97 18.54 1.15
CA LEU A 239 -42.22 17.85 1.42
C LEU A 239 -42.53 17.80 2.93
N ASP A 240 -41.52 17.61 3.79
CA ASP A 240 -41.61 17.86 5.23
C ASP A 240 -40.46 18.78 5.70
N SER A 241 -40.79 19.98 6.16
CA SER A 241 -39.80 20.98 6.59
C SER A 241 -39.09 20.62 7.91
N SER A 242 -39.62 19.66 8.68
CA SER A 242 -39.05 19.15 9.93
C SER A 242 -38.04 18.01 9.75
N ALA A 243 -37.99 17.42 8.55
CA ALA A 243 -37.11 16.30 8.28
C ALA A 243 -35.62 16.63 8.40
N ALA A 244 -34.82 15.60 8.72
CA ALA A 244 -33.37 15.71 8.84
C ALA A 244 -32.74 16.23 7.53
N LYS A 245 -31.77 17.14 7.68
CA LYS A 245 -31.16 17.89 6.58
C LYS A 245 -29.66 17.66 6.56
N LEU A 246 -29.08 17.70 5.36
CA LEU A 246 -27.68 18.00 5.16
C LEU A 246 -27.52 19.51 5.42
N ILE A 247 -26.84 19.88 6.50
CA ILE A 247 -26.70 21.28 6.95
C ILE A 247 -25.42 21.90 6.39
N CYS A 248 -24.33 21.12 6.32
CA CYS A 248 -23.03 21.55 5.85
C CYS A 248 -22.43 20.46 4.95
N GLU A 249 -21.90 20.86 3.78
CA GLU A 249 -21.03 20.01 2.96
C GLU A 249 -19.57 20.28 3.33
N ILE A 250 -18.72 19.28 3.15
CA ILE A 250 -17.29 19.40 3.43
C ILE A 250 -16.59 20.05 2.22
N SER A 251 -15.70 21.01 2.49
CA SER A 251 -14.86 21.65 1.49
C SER A 251 -13.99 20.65 0.73
N ILE A 252 -13.77 20.94 -0.55
CA ILE A 252 -13.01 20.06 -1.45
C ILE A 252 -11.55 19.98 -0.98
N GLU A 253 -11.04 21.07 -0.41
CA GLU A 253 -9.71 21.21 0.17
C GLU A 253 -9.47 20.18 1.29
N LEU A 254 -10.35 20.07 2.28
CA LEU A 254 -10.20 19.10 3.36
C LEU A 254 -10.39 17.65 2.88
N ILE A 255 -11.24 17.42 1.87
CA ILE A 255 -11.40 16.10 1.23
C ILE A 255 -10.11 15.68 0.52
N GLN A 256 -9.48 16.59 -0.22
CA GLN A 256 -8.18 16.37 -0.88
C GLN A 256 -7.06 16.14 0.14
N GLU A 257 -7.06 16.86 1.26
CA GLU A 257 -6.08 16.67 2.33
C GLU A 257 -6.23 15.30 3.01
N ALA A 258 -7.47 14.88 3.34
CA ALA A 258 -7.76 13.56 3.89
C ALA A 258 -7.38 12.42 2.90
N GLN A 259 -7.60 12.61 1.60
CA GLN A 259 -7.13 11.72 0.55
C GLN A 259 -5.60 11.63 0.52
N SER A 260 -4.89 12.77 0.56
CA SER A 260 -3.42 12.82 0.57
C SER A 260 -2.83 12.04 1.75
N VAL A 261 -3.47 12.12 2.94
CA VAL A 261 -3.10 11.29 4.10
C VAL A 261 -3.24 9.80 3.78
N LEU A 262 -4.35 9.35 3.20
CA LEU A 262 -4.58 7.93 2.88
C LEU A 262 -3.70 7.42 1.72
N GLU A 263 -3.40 8.25 0.73
CA GLU A 263 -2.45 7.95 -0.36
C GLU A 263 -1.03 7.79 0.21
N SER A 264 -0.60 8.64 1.16
CA SER A 264 0.71 8.47 1.82
C SER A 264 0.84 7.13 2.55
N PHE A 265 -0.25 6.61 3.13
CA PHE A 265 -0.25 5.27 3.72
C PHE A 265 -0.24 4.15 2.67
N ARG A 266 -0.81 4.35 1.48
CA ARG A 266 -0.69 3.41 0.34
C ARG A 266 0.74 3.36 -0.18
N GLU A 267 1.41 4.52 -0.29
CA GLU A 267 2.83 4.62 -0.67
C GLU A 267 3.71 3.81 0.30
N LEU A 268 3.59 4.09 1.60
CA LEU A 268 4.32 3.37 2.66
C LEU A 268 4.04 1.87 2.64
N GLU A 269 2.80 1.46 2.32
CA GLU A 269 2.41 0.05 2.23
C GLU A 269 3.12 -0.69 1.09
N MET A 270 3.25 -0.07 -0.09
CA MET A 270 4.10 -0.62 -1.14
C MET A 270 5.56 -0.72 -0.69
N ARG A 271 6.10 0.36 -0.10
CA ARG A 271 7.51 0.41 0.33
C ARG A 271 7.86 -0.72 1.30
N TYR A 272 7.13 -0.90 2.41
CA TYR A 272 7.47 -1.97 3.35
C TYR A 272 7.20 -3.37 2.78
N ASN A 273 6.24 -3.54 1.85
CA ASN A 273 5.99 -4.83 1.22
C ASN A 273 7.13 -5.21 0.26
N ASP A 274 7.70 -4.24 -0.48
CA ASP A 274 8.93 -4.43 -1.28
C ASP A 274 10.09 -4.85 -0.39
N VAL A 275 10.33 -4.09 0.68
CA VAL A 275 11.48 -4.27 1.56
C VAL A 275 11.42 -5.60 2.31
N LEU A 276 10.24 -6.06 2.73
CA LEU A 276 10.04 -7.37 3.35
C LEU A 276 10.27 -8.56 2.41
N ARG A 277 10.29 -8.35 1.08
CA ARG A 277 10.62 -9.39 0.09
C ARG A 277 12.13 -9.55 -0.12
N ILE A 278 12.95 -8.56 0.25
CA ILE A 278 14.41 -8.62 0.09
C ILE A 278 14.99 -9.75 0.94
N THR A 279 15.81 -10.63 0.34
CA THR A 279 16.42 -11.78 1.02
C THR A 279 17.16 -11.37 2.30
N THR A 280 17.92 -10.27 2.26
CA THR A 280 18.62 -9.73 3.44
C THR A 280 17.66 -9.34 4.58
N ALA A 281 16.45 -8.84 4.30
CA ALA A 281 15.47 -8.56 5.34
C ALA A 281 14.90 -9.83 6.00
N GLN A 282 15.00 -10.98 5.32
CA GLN A 282 14.59 -12.30 5.81
C GLN A 282 15.74 -12.98 6.60
N GLU A 283 16.98 -12.82 6.14
CA GLU A 283 18.20 -13.34 6.79
C GLU A 283 18.51 -12.65 8.13
N PHE A 284 18.04 -11.40 8.32
CA PHE A 284 18.25 -10.58 9.52
C PHE A 284 16.92 -10.31 10.26
N PRO A 285 16.46 -11.21 11.17
CA PRO A 285 15.08 -11.19 11.68
C PRO A 285 14.71 -9.95 12.49
N GLN A 286 15.65 -9.24 13.11
CA GLN A 286 15.35 -8.02 13.86
C GLN A 286 14.80 -6.92 12.94
N ILE A 287 15.37 -6.78 11.73
CA ILE A 287 14.88 -5.85 10.70
C ILE A 287 13.47 -6.23 10.27
N GLY A 288 13.24 -7.51 9.96
CA GLY A 288 11.91 -8.02 9.61
C GLY A 288 10.87 -7.81 10.71
N LYS A 289 11.24 -7.92 11.99
CA LYS A 289 10.36 -7.59 13.13
C LYS A 289 10.06 -6.09 13.21
N ASN A 290 11.07 -5.24 13.08
CA ASN A 290 10.91 -3.78 13.18
C ASN A 290 10.01 -3.25 12.04
N LEU A 291 10.19 -3.74 10.81
CA LEU A 291 9.31 -3.45 9.66
C LEU A 291 7.86 -3.93 9.87
N LYS A 292 7.66 -5.15 10.39
CA LYS A 292 6.31 -5.66 10.70
C LYS A 292 5.61 -4.83 11.77
N ARG A 293 6.32 -4.50 12.86
CA ARG A 293 5.80 -3.63 13.92
C ARG A 293 5.47 -2.22 13.42
N PHE A 294 6.28 -1.67 12.52
CA PHE A 294 5.97 -0.40 11.85
C PHE A 294 4.71 -0.49 10.98
N LYS A 295 4.60 -1.52 10.13
CA LYS A 295 3.40 -1.82 9.34
C LYS A 295 2.15 -1.87 10.20
N GLU A 296 2.17 -2.67 11.27
CA GLU A 296 1.06 -2.82 12.23
C GLU A 296 0.63 -1.46 12.83
N MET A 297 1.58 -0.66 13.33
CA MET A 297 1.28 0.66 13.90
C MET A 297 0.72 1.65 12.87
N CYS A 298 1.19 1.60 11.62
CA CYS A 298 0.65 2.41 10.52
C CYS A 298 -0.78 1.98 10.14
N SER A 299 -1.07 0.68 10.11
CA SER A 299 -2.43 0.14 9.91
C SER A 299 -3.39 0.55 11.04
N ASP A 300 -2.95 0.42 12.30
CA ASP A 300 -3.71 0.86 13.49
C ASP A 300 -4.03 2.36 13.44
N PHE A 301 -3.05 3.19 13.08
CA PHE A 301 -3.27 4.63 12.94
C PHE A 301 -4.24 4.95 11.81
N LYS A 302 -4.04 4.36 10.62
CA LYS A 302 -4.90 4.55 9.44
C LYS A 302 -6.36 4.22 9.78
N LEU A 303 -6.61 3.10 10.45
CA LEU A 303 -7.97 2.71 10.87
C LEU A 303 -8.58 3.72 11.85
N LYS A 304 -7.84 4.14 12.89
CA LYS A 304 -8.29 5.16 13.86
C LYS A 304 -8.58 6.51 13.18
N PHE A 305 -7.75 6.91 12.21
CA PHE A 305 -7.94 8.13 11.43
C PHE A 305 -9.22 8.05 10.59
N GLN A 306 -9.46 6.96 9.86
CA GLN A 306 -10.69 6.76 9.08
C GLN A 306 -11.94 6.76 9.99
N GLN A 307 -11.91 6.06 11.13
CA GLN A 307 -13.00 6.08 12.12
C GLN A 307 -13.27 7.48 12.71
N THR A 308 -12.24 8.31 12.84
CA THR A 308 -12.37 9.70 13.32
C THR A 308 -12.97 10.57 12.22
N LEU A 309 -12.48 10.45 10.99
CA LEU A 309 -13.02 11.10 9.80
C LEU A 309 -14.51 10.78 9.64
N ALA A 310 -14.91 9.51 9.64
CA ALA A 310 -16.31 9.06 9.60
C ALA A 310 -17.23 9.78 10.59
N LYS A 311 -16.80 9.88 11.86
CA LYS A 311 -17.58 10.55 12.92
C LYS A 311 -17.69 12.06 12.69
N LYS A 312 -16.57 12.72 12.34
CA LYS A 312 -16.55 14.16 12.05
C LYS A 312 -17.42 14.50 10.84
N LEU A 313 -17.33 13.72 9.74
CA LEU A 313 -18.18 13.87 8.56
C LEU A 313 -19.67 13.84 8.93
N GLN A 314 -20.11 12.82 9.67
CA GLN A 314 -21.50 12.68 10.10
C GLN A 314 -21.96 13.86 10.98
N SER A 315 -21.12 14.30 11.92
CA SER A 315 -21.43 15.39 12.84
C SER A 315 -21.54 16.73 12.10
N ILE A 316 -20.57 17.07 11.26
CA ILE A 316 -20.54 18.32 10.49
C ILE A 316 -21.72 18.39 9.52
N ARG A 317 -21.98 17.31 8.77
CA ARG A 317 -23.15 17.23 7.87
C ARG A 317 -24.49 17.35 8.59
N GLY A 318 -24.57 16.86 9.82
CA GLY A 318 -25.71 17.02 10.71
C GLY A 318 -25.79 18.37 11.44
N GLY A 319 -24.81 19.27 11.26
CA GLY A 319 -24.71 20.56 11.96
C GLY A 319 -24.41 20.47 13.45
N GLY A 320 -23.87 19.33 13.92
CA GLY A 320 -23.47 19.14 15.32
C GLY A 320 -22.05 19.65 15.64
N GLU A 321 -21.21 19.80 14.62
CA GLU A 321 -19.83 20.33 14.71
C GLU A 321 -19.54 21.24 13.51
N GLU A 322 -18.59 22.17 13.67
CA GLU A 322 -18.09 23.00 12.56
C GLU A 322 -16.97 22.30 11.79
N GLU A 323 -16.79 22.66 10.53
CA GLU A 323 -15.73 22.12 9.66
C GLU A 323 -14.31 22.28 10.23
N ALA A 324 -14.08 23.27 11.09
CA ALA A 324 -12.83 23.47 11.82
C ALA A 324 -12.39 22.23 12.62
N GLU A 325 -13.32 21.41 13.11
CA GLU A 325 -13.04 20.15 13.81
C GLU A 325 -12.36 19.11 12.90
N LEU A 326 -12.69 19.08 11.61
CA LEU A 326 -12.02 18.20 10.65
C LEU A 326 -10.61 18.73 10.30
N SER A 327 -10.47 20.06 10.13
CA SER A 327 -9.16 20.69 9.97
C SER A 327 -8.24 20.39 11.16
N GLU A 328 -8.78 20.36 12.38
CA GLU A 328 -8.01 20.03 13.58
C GLU A 328 -7.57 18.56 13.62
N VAL A 329 -8.39 17.61 13.16
CA VAL A 329 -7.96 16.19 13.00
C VAL A 329 -6.77 16.07 12.05
N LEU A 330 -6.77 16.82 10.94
CA LEU A 330 -5.69 16.83 9.96
C LEU A 330 -4.41 17.48 10.52
N LYS A 331 -4.52 18.64 11.19
CA LYS A 331 -3.41 19.28 11.91
C LYS A 331 -2.77 18.37 12.96
N ASN A 332 -3.58 17.68 13.76
CA ASN A 332 -3.08 16.72 14.76
C ASN A 332 -2.31 15.55 14.12
N ARG A 333 -2.70 15.11 12.92
CA ARG A 333 -1.89 14.14 12.15
C ARG A 333 -0.56 14.78 11.71
N HIS A 334 -0.54 16.02 11.21
CA HIS A 334 0.72 16.67 10.79
C HIS A 334 1.69 16.97 11.94
N SER A 335 1.21 17.29 13.14
CA SER A 335 2.05 17.49 14.33
C SER A 335 2.45 16.19 15.02
N SER A 336 1.77 15.07 14.76
CA SER A 336 2.08 13.77 15.37
C SER A 336 3.38 13.13 14.82
N PRO A 337 3.96 12.16 15.55
CA PRO A 337 5.02 11.30 15.02
C PRO A 337 4.63 10.49 13.78
N PHE A 338 3.33 10.37 13.47
CA PHE A 338 2.80 9.73 12.25
C PHE A 338 2.80 10.66 11.03
N ASN A 339 3.36 11.86 11.09
CA ASN A 339 3.39 12.75 9.93
C ASN A 339 4.16 12.12 8.72
N ASN A 340 3.83 12.56 7.51
CA ASN A 340 4.34 11.95 6.27
C ASN A 340 5.87 12.16 6.06
N LYS A 341 6.47 13.16 6.72
CA LYS A 341 7.92 13.35 6.67
C LYS A 341 8.61 12.26 7.49
N ASN A 342 8.31 12.17 8.79
CA ASN A 342 8.95 11.22 9.69
C ASN A 342 8.73 9.75 9.29
N LEU A 343 7.53 9.39 8.79
CA LEU A 343 7.25 8.03 8.33
C LEU A 343 8.09 7.63 7.11
N ARG A 344 8.34 8.57 6.18
CA ARG A 344 9.18 8.33 5.00
C ARG A 344 10.65 8.33 5.34
N GLU A 345 11.11 9.25 6.19
CA GLU A 345 12.50 9.31 6.68
C GLU A 345 12.91 8.00 7.39
N TRP A 346 12.07 7.45 8.29
CA TRP A 346 12.34 6.15 8.91
C TRP A 346 12.39 5.00 7.89
N MET A 347 11.54 5.01 6.86
CA MET A 347 11.60 4.03 5.77
C MET A 347 12.87 4.18 4.91
N ASP A 348 13.29 5.41 4.59
CA ASP A 348 14.55 5.70 3.89
C ASP A 348 15.76 5.22 4.70
N CYS A 349 15.72 5.38 6.03
CA CYS A 349 16.69 4.82 6.97
C CYS A 349 16.75 3.29 6.92
N LYS A 350 15.60 2.61 6.97
CA LYS A 350 15.54 1.14 6.94
C LYS A 350 15.95 0.54 5.60
N GLU A 351 15.58 1.18 4.50
CA GLU A 351 16.08 0.83 3.16
C GLU A 351 17.62 0.97 3.10
N ARG A 352 18.19 2.08 3.59
CA ARG A 352 19.66 2.28 3.67
C ARG A 352 20.36 1.22 4.51
N GLU A 353 19.80 0.83 5.66
CA GLU A 353 20.36 -0.22 6.53
C GLU A 353 20.40 -1.58 5.80
N ILE A 354 19.32 -1.94 5.12
CA ILE A 354 19.20 -3.21 4.38
C ILE A 354 20.15 -3.25 3.18
N TYR A 355 20.24 -2.19 2.38
CA TYR A 355 21.19 -2.13 1.26
C TYR A 355 22.65 -2.17 1.72
N THR A 356 22.94 -1.60 2.89
CA THR A 356 24.27 -1.68 3.51
C THR A 356 24.60 -3.11 3.91
N LEU A 357 23.68 -3.82 4.56
CA LEU A 357 23.84 -5.25 4.86
C LEU A 357 23.98 -6.10 3.60
N MET A 358 23.17 -5.84 2.56
CA MET A 358 23.21 -6.55 1.28
C MET A 358 24.56 -6.36 0.56
N SER A 359 25.15 -5.17 0.64
CA SER A 359 26.52 -4.88 0.18
C SER A 359 27.56 -5.72 0.95
N PHE A 360 27.40 -5.89 2.26
CA PHE A 360 28.29 -6.73 3.06
C PHE A 360 28.12 -8.23 2.76
N THR A 361 26.89 -8.77 2.77
CA THR A 361 26.64 -10.21 2.54
C THR A 361 27.03 -10.66 1.13
N SER A 362 26.71 -9.86 0.10
CA SER A 362 27.09 -10.15 -1.30
C SER A 362 28.61 -10.22 -1.53
N ARG A 363 29.41 -9.59 -0.65
CA ARG A 363 30.89 -9.66 -0.65
C ARG A 363 31.43 -10.83 0.17
N MET A 364 30.60 -11.50 0.96
CA MET A 364 30.95 -12.59 1.88
C MET A 364 30.32 -13.94 1.45
N LYS A 365 30.33 -14.23 0.14
CA LYS A 365 29.62 -15.37 -0.50
C LYS A 365 29.90 -16.77 0.06
N ASN A 366 31.01 -16.97 0.78
CA ASN A 366 31.41 -18.24 1.38
C ASN A 366 31.21 -18.28 2.90
N THR A 367 30.35 -17.42 3.45
CA THR A 367 30.07 -17.35 4.89
C THR A 367 28.65 -17.80 5.18
N LYS A 368 28.43 -18.44 6.32
CA LYS A 368 27.11 -18.90 6.74
C LYS A 368 26.45 -17.81 7.58
N ILE A 369 25.33 -17.27 7.11
CA ILE A 369 24.52 -16.34 7.91
C ILE A 369 23.72 -17.16 8.94
N ILE A 370 23.78 -16.75 10.20
CA ILE A 370 23.12 -17.38 11.33
C ILE A 370 22.38 -16.31 12.13
N SER A 371 21.09 -16.55 12.34
CA SER A 371 20.17 -15.59 12.94
C SER A 371 19.66 -16.03 14.32
N SER A 372 20.28 -17.05 14.92
CA SER A 372 19.90 -17.60 16.22
C SER A 372 21.13 -18.06 17.00
N ARG A 373 21.12 -17.81 18.31
CA ARG A 373 22.21 -18.21 19.22
C ARG A 373 22.36 -19.74 19.32
N ASN A 374 21.26 -20.47 19.17
CA ASN A 374 21.27 -21.94 19.21
C ASN A 374 21.91 -22.53 17.96
N ASP A 375 21.66 -21.94 16.79
CA ASP A 375 22.29 -22.34 15.54
C ASP A 375 23.78 -21.99 15.53
N LEU A 376 24.16 -20.84 16.12
CA LEU A 376 25.57 -20.50 16.33
C LEU A 376 26.27 -21.54 17.20
N TYR A 377 25.67 -21.92 18.33
CA TYR A 377 26.21 -22.95 19.22
C TYR A 377 26.33 -24.33 18.52
N LYS A 378 25.29 -24.73 17.78
CA LYS A 378 25.27 -25.96 16.99
C LYS A 378 26.39 -26.02 15.95
N GLU A 379 26.73 -24.90 15.33
CA GLU A 379 27.79 -24.82 14.34
C GLU A 379 29.18 -24.70 15.00
N SER A 380 29.31 -24.09 16.18
CA SER A 380 30.56 -24.13 16.97
C SER A 380 30.94 -25.52 17.49
N LEU A 381 29.98 -26.44 17.61
CA LEU A 381 30.25 -27.85 17.94
C LEU A 381 30.70 -28.70 16.73
N ARG A 382 30.70 -28.13 15.51
CA ARG A 382 30.93 -28.87 14.24
C ARG A 382 32.26 -28.55 13.57
N ALA A 383 32.98 -27.54 14.04
CA ALA A 383 34.24 -27.09 13.47
C ALA A 383 35.22 -26.81 14.62
N ASP A 384 36.48 -27.23 14.46
CA ASP A 384 37.51 -27.05 15.48
C ASP A 384 37.86 -25.56 15.67
N HIS A 385 37.65 -24.73 14.64
CA HIS A 385 37.82 -23.29 14.68
C HIS A 385 36.65 -22.55 14.02
N VAL A 386 36.13 -21.52 14.69
CA VAL A 386 35.03 -20.68 14.20
C VAL A 386 35.39 -19.20 14.28
N VAL A 387 35.12 -18.46 13.20
CA VAL A 387 35.29 -16.99 13.12
C VAL A 387 33.91 -16.35 12.90
N CYS A 388 33.48 -15.52 13.85
CA CYS A 388 32.17 -14.87 13.82
C CYS A 388 32.25 -13.37 13.54
N PHE A 389 31.46 -12.90 12.58
CA PHE A 389 31.21 -11.50 12.31
C PHE A 389 29.82 -11.14 12.83
N VAL A 390 29.75 -10.46 13.98
CA VAL A 390 28.48 -10.13 14.66
C VAL A 390 28.07 -8.70 14.32
N PHE A 391 26.84 -8.50 13.85
CA PHE A 391 26.29 -7.14 13.68
C PHE A 391 25.66 -6.67 15.00
N THR A 392 26.44 -6.01 15.85
CA THR A 392 26.01 -5.57 17.19
C THR A 392 24.94 -4.49 17.19
N SER A 393 24.78 -3.72 16.10
CA SER A 393 23.89 -2.55 16.05
C SER A 393 22.45 -2.87 15.64
N LEU A 394 22.16 -4.08 15.15
CA LEU A 394 20.84 -4.46 14.62
C LEU A 394 19.80 -4.80 15.70
N GLY A 395 20.26 -5.06 16.93
CA GLY A 395 19.41 -5.37 18.09
C GLY A 395 19.13 -4.17 19.00
N ASN A 396 19.51 -2.96 18.60
CA ASN A 396 19.28 -1.75 19.41
C ASN A 396 17.79 -1.38 19.49
N ASP A 397 17.40 -0.76 20.61
CA ASP A 397 16.04 -0.22 20.76
C ASP A 397 15.74 0.82 19.68
N GLU A 398 14.56 0.71 19.06
CA GLU A 398 14.06 1.66 18.06
C GLU A 398 13.32 2.81 18.76
N PRO A 399 13.90 4.03 18.87
CA PRO A 399 13.28 5.11 19.64
C PRO A 399 12.01 5.63 18.93
N TYR A 400 12.03 5.68 17.59
CA TYR A 400 10.90 6.11 16.79
C TYR A 400 9.72 5.13 16.85
N LEU A 401 9.94 3.81 16.74
CA LEU A 401 8.87 2.82 16.94
C LEU A 401 8.30 2.85 18.37
N SER A 402 9.11 3.29 19.33
CA SER A 402 8.66 3.52 20.70
C SER A 402 7.82 4.80 20.84
N ALA A 403 8.15 5.87 20.10
CA ALA A 403 7.34 7.09 20.01
C ALA A 403 5.98 6.84 19.35
N LEU A 404 5.94 6.15 18.20
CA LEU A 404 4.70 5.73 17.53
C LEU A 404 3.80 4.90 18.47
N SER A 405 4.38 3.94 19.21
CA SER A 405 3.63 3.11 20.17
C SER A 405 3.11 3.91 21.38
N LYS A 406 3.87 4.91 21.87
CA LYS A 406 3.40 5.81 22.94
C LYS A 406 2.22 6.66 22.48
N TYR A 407 2.31 7.22 21.27
CA TYR A 407 1.26 8.03 20.65
C TYR A 407 -0.03 7.21 20.46
N LEU A 408 0.05 6.00 19.88
CA LEU A 408 -1.11 5.12 19.70
C LEU A 408 -1.81 4.70 21.00
N LYS A 409 -1.10 4.76 22.13
CA LYS A 409 -1.59 4.48 23.50
C LYS A 409 -2.12 5.72 24.23
N GLY A 410 -2.21 6.87 23.56
CA GLY A 410 -2.71 8.12 24.17
C GLY A 410 -1.76 8.74 25.20
N LYS A 411 -0.47 8.40 25.19
CA LYS A 411 0.53 8.99 26.10
C LYS A 411 1.21 10.19 25.43
N THR A 412 0.49 11.30 25.34
CA THR A 412 1.01 12.59 24.86
C THR A 412 1.79 13.31 25.97
N ASN A 413 3.11 13.13 25.99
CA ASN A 413 4.03 14.04 26.68
C ASN A 413 4.18 15.33 25.83
N PRO A 414 4.29 16.52 26.44
CA PRO A 414 4.60 17.76 25.69
C PRO A 414 5.86 17.66 24.84
N ASP A 415 6.89 16.95 25.32
CA ASP A 415 8.17 16.75 24.61
C ASP A 415 8.06 15.91 23.31
N LEU A 416 6.90 15.29 23.04
CA LEU A 416 6.65 14.55 21.80
C LEU A 416 6.16 15.44 20.64
N GLN A 417 6.04 16.76 20.86
CA GLN A 417 5.59 17.72 19.85
C GLN A 417 6.73 18.53 19.20
N ASP A 418 7.98 18.41 19.65
CA ASP A 418 9.12 19.06 19.01
C ASP A 418 9.56 18.28 17.75
N PRO A 419 9.49 18.86 16.53
CA PRO A 419 9.98 18.21 15.31
C PRO A 419 11.47 17.84 15.37
N HIS A 420 12.25 18.46 16.26
CA HIS A 420 13.69 18.24 16.41
C HIS A 420 14.05 17.12 17.40
N THR A 421 13.15 16.65 18.28
CA THR A 421 13.43 15.49 19.17
C THR A 421 13.38 14.14 18.47
N HIS A 422 12.96 14.11 17.20
CA HIS A 422 12.97 12.92 16.35
C HIS A 422 14.12 12.90 15.32
N ASP A 423 15.10 13.82 15.43
CA ASP A 423 16.38 13.78 14.71
C ASP A 423 17.33 12.68 15.25
N ALA A 424 16.76 11.51 15.56
CA ALA A 424 17.47 10.30 15.99
C ALA A 424 18.35 9.70 14.88
N GLU A 425 18.25 10.22 13.65
CA GLU A 425 19.07 9.80 12.51
C GLU A 425 20.53 10.26 12.62
N LYS A 426 20.81 11.38 13.30
CA LYS A 426 22.19 11.91 13.43
C LYS A 426 23.16 10.99 14.18
N GLU A 427 22.65 10.03 14.95
CA GLU A 427 23.46 9.06 15.71
C GLU A 427 23.36 7.62 15.17
N GLN A 428 22.69 7.39 14.03
CA GLN A 428 22.53 6.04 13.48
C GLN A 428 23.77 5.57 12.70
N TRP A 429 24.22 4.36 13.03
CA TRP A 429 25.51 3.80 12.59
C TRP A 429 25.70 3.74 11.06
N TYR A 430 24.63 3.48 10.30
CA TYR A 430 24.68 3.41 8.83
C TYR A 430 24.67 4.78 8.13
N ALA A 431 24.35 5.86 8.85
CA ALA A 431 24.33 7.22 8.33
C ALA A 431 25.67 7.96 8.53
N SER A 432 26.65 7.36 9.21
CA SER A 432 27.95 8.00 9.45
C SER A 432 28.70 8.28 8.14
N LYS A 433 29.45 9.40 8.12
CA LYS A 433 30.34 9.73 7.01
C LYS A 433 31.35 8.63 6.76
N GLU A 434 31.87 7.98 7.80
CA GLU A 434 32.83 6.88 7.64
C GLU A 434 32.20 5.69 6.90
N VAL A 435 30.92 5.36 7.15
CA VAL A 435 30.22 4.28 6.42
C VAL A 435 29.94 4.67 4.96
N THR A 436 29.59 5.94 4.69
CA THR A 436 29.36 6.40 3.31
C THR A 436 30.65 6.57 2.51
N GLU A 437 31.75 6.99 3.14
CA GLU A 437 33.09 7.06 2.54
C GLU A 437 33.71 5.65 2.38
N ALA A 438 33.44 4.73 3.31
CA ALA A 438 33.74 3.30 3.20
C ALA A 438 32.99 2.60 2.04
N ASN A 439 31.88 3.16 1.57
CA ASN A 439 31.19 2.71 0.36
C ASN A 439 31.68 3.41 -0.93
N LYS A 440 32.20 4.64 -0.86
CA LYS A 440 32.60 5.42 -2.06
C LYS A 440 34.00 5.10 -2.61
N GLU A 441 35.04 4.93 -1.78
CA GLU A 441 36.39 4.71 -2.33
C GLU A 441 36.65 3.24 -2.69
N ASN A 442 36.65 2.94 -3.99
CA ASN A 442 36.75 1.57 -4.50
C ASN A 442 38.18 0.98 -4.49
N LYS A 443 39.02 1.32 -3.50
CA LYS A 443 40.42 0.83 -3.36
C LYS A 443 40.78 0.49 -1.90
N ASN A 444 41.51 -0.62 -1.74
CA ASN A 444 42.00 -1.18 -0.47
C ASN A 444 40.94 -1.60 0.58
N ILE A 445 40.06 -2.49 0.15
CA ILE A 445 39.17 -3.36 0.96
C ILE A 445 39.84 -3.88 2.26
N LYS A 446 41.11 -4.29 2.20
CA LYS A 446 41.81 -4.90 3.33
C LYS A 446 42.17 -3.90 4.45
N GLN A 447 42.49 -2.64 4.12
CA GLN A 447 42.79 -1.61 5.13
C GLN A 447 41.50 -1.20 5.86
N ARG A 448 40.41 -1.11 5.09
CA ARG A 448 39.06 -0.80 5.58
C ARG A 448 38.52 -1.89 6.51
N PHE A 449 38.79 -3.17 6.21
CA PHE A 449 38.47 -4.29 7.10
C PHE A 449 39.23 -4.20 8.43
N SER A 450 40.52 -3.82 8.39
CA SER A 450 41.34 -3.63 9.59
C SER A 450 40.83 -2.48 10.48
N ASN A 451 40.42 -1.36 9.88
CA ASN A 451 39.87 -0.23 10.64
C ASN A 451 38.52 -0.56 11.28
N ALA A 452 37.64 -1.27 10.56
CA ALA A 452 36.38 -1.76 11.12
C ALA A 452 36.62 -2.74 12.29
N LEU A 453 37.61 -3.63 12.18
CA LEU A 453 38.01 -4.54 13.26
C LEU A 453 38.53 -3.77 14.49
N ASN A 454 39.35 -2.74 14.30
CA ASN A 454 39.90 -1.91 15.37
C ASN A 454 38.82 -1.15 16.15
N MET A 455 37.79 -0.64 15.47
CA MET A 455 36.62 -0.05 16.13
C MET A 455 35.81 -1.09 16.94
N PHE A 456 35.74 -2.34 16.46
CA PHE A 456 34.96 -3.41 17.09
C PHE A 456 35.63 -4.00 18.34
N TYR A 457 36.94 -4.17 18.33
CA TYR A 457 37.68 -4.84 19.40
C TYR A 457 37.79 -4.03 20.71
N ALA A 458 37.44 -2.75 20.69
CA ALA A 458 37.49 -1.89 21.88
C ALA A 458 36.44 -2.25 22.96
N ARG A 459 35.48 -3.15 22.69
CA ARG A 459 34.30 -3.30 23.56
C ARG A 459 33.67 -4.69 23.67
N PHE A 460 34.45 -5.76 23.82
CA PHE A 460 33.94 -6.99 24.45
C PHE A 460 34.90 -7.64 25.45
N SER A 461 34.31 -8.07 26.56
CA SER A 461 34.94 -8.73 27.70
C SER A 461 35.38 -10.16 27.38
N SER A 462 36.33 -10.66 28.16
CA SER A 462 36.87 -12.03 28.11
C SER A 462 35.80 -13.11 28.28
N PHE A 463 35.97 -14.23 27.56
CA PHE A 463 36.39 -15.49 28.19
C PHE A 463 37.25 -16.31 27.20
N ASP A 464 38.19 -17.09 27.77
CA ASP A 464 39.06 -18.12 27.20
C ASP A 464 39.80 -17.86 25.87
N PHE A 465 41.03 -17.31 25.97
CA PHE A 465 42.05 -17.36 24.91
C PHE A 465 43.47 -17.51 25.50
N SER A 466 44.36 -18.18 24.74
CA SER A 466 45.77 -18.50 25.06
C SER A 466 46.62 -17.32 25.58
N GLU A 467 47.69 -17.62 26.32
CA GLU A 467 48.69 -16.66 26.82
C GLU A 467 49.22 -15.73 25.71
N ASP A 468 49.40 -16.22 24.49
CA ASP A 468 49.86 -15.45 23.32
C ASP A 468 48.99 -14.20 23.02
N ILE A 469 47.68 -14.29 23.26
CA ILE A 469 46.74 -13.18 23.03
C ILE A 469 46.71 -12.23 24.24
N SER A 470 47.08 -12.69 25.44
CA SER A 470 47.27 -11.81 26.60
C SER A 470 48.51 -10.93 26.44
N GLU A 471 49.59 -11.47 25.88
CA GLU A 471 50.78 -10.67 25.54
C GLU A 471 50.49 -9.63 24.45
N LEU A 472 49.69 -10.00 23.44
CA LEU A 472 49.20 -9.08 22.41
C LEU A 472 48.32 -7.97 23.01
N LYS A 473 47.40 -8.31 23.93
CA LYS A 473 46.57 -7.35 24.67
C LYS A 473 47.38 -6.39 25.52
N GLN A 474 48.49 -6.83 26.11
CA GLN A 474 49.34 -5.95 26.90
C GLN A 474 50.09 -4.96 26.00
N LYS A 475 50.71 -5.44 24.92
CA LYS A 475 51.38 -4.59 23.91
C LYS A 475 50.44 -3.57 23.25
N LEU A 476 49.16 -3.91 23.09
CA LEU A 476 48.12 -3.01 22.58
C LEU A 476 47.60 -1.98 23.59
N ARG A 477 47.63 -2.27 24.91
CA ARG A 477 47.20 -1.31 25.95
C ARG A 477 48.23 -0.20 26.18
N ASP A 478 49.51 -0.54 26.07
CA ASP A 478 50.60 0.37 26.47
C ASP A 478 51.07 1.31 25.35
N THR A 479 50.48 1.22 24.14
CA THR A 479 50.97 1.95 22.95
C THR A 479 49.88 2.78 22.28
N GLN A 480 49.89 4.10 22.48
CA GLN A 480 48.76 4.98 22.15
C GLN A 480 48.53 5.21 20.64
N HIS A 481 49.53 4.96 19.77
CA HIS A 481 49.44 5.14 18.31
C HIS A 481 50.23 4.04 17.58
N PHE A 482 49.55 3.16 16.84
CA PHE A 482 50.17 2.39 15.75
C PHE A 482 49.18 2.20 14.59
N ILE A 483 49.65 2.43 13.37
CA ILE A 483 48.97 2.04 12.15
C ILE A 483 49.25 0.55 11.96
N ILE A 484 48.22 -0.30 12.08
CA ILE A 484 48.35 -1.73 11.77
C ILE A 484 48.48 -1.88 10.25
N GLU A 485 49.62 -2.40 9.80
CA GLU A 485 49.84 -2.66 8.39
C GLU A 485 49.10 -3.91 7.90
N LEU A 486 48.72 -3.85 6.62
CA LEU A 486 48.06 -4.91 5.87
C LEU A 486 48.82 -6.25 5.85
N SER A 487 50.13 -6.18 6.09
CA SER A 487 51.08 -7.28 6.15
C SER A 487 50.82 -8.20 7.36
N ASP A 488 50.45 -7.65 8.52
CA ASP A 488 50.27 -8.43 9.74
C ASP A 488 48.85 -9.04 9.84
N VAL A 489 47.83 -8.36 9.32
CA VAL A 489 46.50 -9.00 9.10
C VAL A 489 46.60 -10.12 8.05
N LYS A 490 47.44 -9.94 7.00
CA LYS A 490 47.77 -11.03 6.07
C LYS A 490 48.51 -12.17 6.76
N LYS A 491 49.44 -11.91 7.70
CA LYS A 491 50.09 -12.96 8.50
C LYS A 491 49.07 -13.73 9.32
N ALA A 492 48.16 -13.07 10.04
CA ALA A 492 47.09 -13.76 10.78
C ALA A 492 46.25 -14.68 9.87
N PHE A 493 45.85 -14.18 8.68
CA PHE A 493 45.18 -15.00 7.66
C PHE A 493 46.07 -16.10 7.03
N HIS A 494 47.40 -15.99 7.08
CA HIS A 494 48.34 -17.02 6.61
C HIS A 494 48.65 -18.06 7.69
N THR A 495 48.68 -17.68 8.96
CA THR A 495 48.81 -18.63 10.08
C THR A 495 47.55 -19.51 10.17
N VAL A 496 46.36 -18.93 9.95
CA VAL A 496 45.08 -19.66 9.79
C VAL A 496 45.00 -20.47 8.48
N ASN A 497 45.98 -20.32 7.57
CA ASN A 497 46.07 -21.11 6.33
C ASN A 497 46.81 -22.45 6.53
N VAL A 498 47.26 -22.74 7.77
CA VAL A 498 47.61 -24.09 8.21
C VAL A 498 46.30 -24.80 8.59
N ASN A 499 45.99 -25.91 7.91
CA ASN A 499 44.71 -26.64 7.96
C ASN A 499 43.46 -25.85 7.48
N LYS A 500 43.38 -25.68 6.15
CA LYS A 500 42.15 -25.28 5.42
C LYS A 500 40.90 -26.16 5.64
N SER A 501 41.00 -27.24 6.41
CA SER A 501 39.95 -28.26 6.56
C SER A 501 38.99 -28.05 7.73
N GLN A 502 39.24 -27.07 8.62
CA GLN A 502 38.60 -27.01 9.96
C GLN A 502 38.08 -25.62 10.40
N VAL A 503 38.11 -24.61 9.52
CA VAL A 503 37.71 -23.23 9.88
C VAL A 503 36.35 -22.85 9.26
N LEU A 504 35.36 -22.58 10.10
CA LEU A 504 34.02 -22.11 9.69
C LEU A 504 33.87 -20.59 9.90
N ILE A 505 33.41 -19.86 8.89
CA ILE A 505 33.16 -18.41 8.97
C ILE A 505 31.65 -18.14 9.02
N ILE A 506 31.21 -17.46 10.06
CA ILE A 506 29.81 -17.21 10.38
C ILE A 506 29.52 -15.70 10.43
N LEU A 507 28.40 -15.28 9.85
CA LEU A 507 27.79 -13.96 10.08
C LEU A 507 26.67 -14.12 11.09
N VAL A 508 26.71 -13.38 12.20
CA VAL A 508 25.70 -13.43 13.25
C VAL A 508 24.81 -12.20 13.16
N ALA A 509 23.53 -12.42 12.83
CA ALA A 509 22.47 -11.45 13.01
C ALA A 509 22.00 -11.52 14.48
N ALA A 510 22.48 -10.60 15.31
CA ALA A 510 22.13 -10.50 16.74
C ALA A 510 20.75 -9.85 16.93
#